data_AF-A0A3A6NVZ0-F1
#
_entry.id   AF-A0A3A6NVZ0-F1
#
_cell.length_a   1.000
_cell.length_b   1.000
_cell.length_c   1.000
_cell.angle_alpha   90.00
_cell.angle_beta   90.00
_cell.angle_gamma   90.00
#
_symmetry.space_group_name_H-M   'P 1'
#
loop_
_entity.id
_entity.type
_entity.pdbx_description
1 polymer ?
#
loop_
_entity_poly.entity_id
_entity_poly.type
_entity_poly.pdbx_seq_one_letter_code
_entity_poly.pdbx_strand_id
1 'polypeptide(L)'
;MHEQLKNSPDFSVRLVWHGHEDKPFYRAHLVSASRRDRLEDKAFWGNEVISGGEYRRLFDIIEQRGLAIDLRSHEDRFGYSMEIQTSDRTGYCYLGLTEETLQTVNLMRDALAPEHQSPLQAILARLQGIKL
;
A
#
# COMPACT_ATOMS: atom_id res chain seq x y z
N MET A 1 9.67 -0.80 17.23
CA MET A 1 8.42 -0.26 16.65
C MET A 1 7.97 -1.07 15.43
N HIS A 2 8.84 -1.25 14.44
CA HIS A 2 8.53 -1.98 13.20
C HIS A 2 8.12 -3.45 13.42
N GLU A 3 8.71 -4.17 14.38
CA GLU A 3 8.40 -5.60 14.59
C GLU A 3 6.95 -5.89 14.99
N GLN A 4 6.32 -5.02 15.76
CA GLN A 4 4.92 -5.19 16.18
C GLN A 4 3.95 -4.93 15.02
N LEU A 5 4.26 -3.97 14.14
CA LEU A 5 3.51 -3.78 12.90
C LEU A 5 3.68 -5.01 11.99
N LYS A 6 4.93 -5.41 11.75
CA LYS A 6 5.33 -6.46 10.81
C LYS A 6 4.70 -7.82 11.13
N ASN A 7 4.57 -8.15 12.42
CA ASN A 7 4.09 -9.46 12.86
C ASN A 7 2.61 -9.49 13.27
N SER A 8 1.85 -8.41 13.07
CA SER A 8 0.43 -8.40 13.42
C SER A 8 -0.36 -9.38 12.54
N PRO A 9 -1.16 -10.29 13.11
CA PRO A 9 -2.07 -11.14 12.34
C PRO A 9 -3.32 -10.37 11.87
N ASP A 10 -3.60 -9.22 12.49
CA ASP A 10 -4.74 -8.35 12.22
C ASP A 10 -4.23 -7.02 11.63
N PHE A 11 -4.43 -6.82 10.33
CA PHE A 11 -3.82 -5.70 9.61
C PHE A 11 -4.70 -5.16 8.48
N SER A 12 -4.48 -3.89 8.16
CA SER A 12 -5.04 -3.18 7.02
C SER A 12 -3.96 -2.30 6.42
N VAL A 13 -3.67 -2.50 5.14
CA VAL A 13 -2.69 -1.73 4.37
C VAL A 13 -3.43 -0.94 3.30
N ARG A 14 -3.23 0.36 3.26
CA ARG A 14 -3.82 1.26 2.26
C ARG A 14 -2.74 1.96 1.48
N LEU A 15 -2.73 1.83 0.16
CA LEU A 15 -1.92 2.67 -0.71
C LEU A 15 -2.80 3.81 -1.23
N VAL A 16 -2.44 5.03 -0.85
CA VAL A 16 -3.26 6.24 -1.06
C VAL A 16 -2.45 7.27 -1.84
N TRP A 17 -3.09 7.83 -2.87
CA TRP A 17 -2.60 8.99 -3.61
C TRP A 17 -2.95 10.30 -2.90
N HIS A 18 -1.95 11.17 -2.76
CA HIS A 18 -2.07 12.53 -2.25
C HIS A 18 -1.61 13.52 -3.32
N GLY A 19 -2.54 14.29 -3.89
CA GLY A 19 -2.22 15.28 -4.92
C GLY A 19 -3.48 15.84 -5.59
N HIS A 20 -3.31 16.90 -6.37
CA HIS A 20 -4.41 17.48 -7.15
C HIS A 20 -4.86 16.50 -8.25
N GLU A 21 -6.15 16.23 -8.33
CA GLU A 21 -6.71 15.26 -9.28
C GLU A 21 -7.46 15.97 -10.41
N ASP A 22 -6.86 16.04 -11.60
CA ASP A 22 -7.59 16.28 -12.85
C ASP A 22 -8.21 14.97 -13.39
N LYS A 23 -7.71 13.83 -12.89
CA LYS A 23 -8.12 12.45 -13.21
C LYS A 23 -7.98 11.58 -11.96
N PRO A 24 -8.81 10.53 -11.81
CA PRO A 24 -8.75 9.65 -10.64
C PRO A 24 -7.44 8.85 -10.64
N PHE A 25 -6.77 8.82 -9.49
CA PHE A 25 -5.68 7.89 -9.20
C PHE A 25 -6.25 6.68 -8.44
N TYR A 26 -5.81 5.48 -8.85
CA TYR A 26 -6.22 4.25 -8.17
C TYR A 26 -5.59 4.17 -6.78
N ARG A 27 -6.32 3.56 -5.86
CA ARG A 27 -5.92 3.29 -4.48
C ARG A 27 -6.07 1.79 -4.23
N ALA A 28 -5.34 1.27 -3.26
CA ALA A 28 -5.43 -0.14 -2.89
C ALA A 28 -5.73 -0.28 -1.39
N HIS A 29 -6.58 -1.23 -1.03
CA HIS A 29 -6.85 -1.62 0.34
C HIS A 29 -6.68 -3.14 0.49
N LEU A 30 -5.60 -3.53 1.16
CA LEU A 30 -5.24 -4.92 1.40
C LEU A 30 -5.44 -5.22 2.88
N VAL A 31 -6.20 -6.26 3.23
CA VAL A 31 -6.53 -6.54 4.64
C VAL A 31 -6.28 -8.00 5.02
N SER A 32 -6.10 -8.26 6.32
CA SER A 32 -6.17 -9.61 6.86
C SER A 32 -7.59 -10.18 6.76
N ALA A 33 -7.72 -11.50 6.79
CA ALA A 33 -9.02 -12.16 6.76
C ALA A 33 -9.97 -11.70 7.89
N SER A 34 -9.42 -11.36 9.06
CA SER A 34 -10.18 -10.81 10.21
C SER A 34 -10.80 -9.44 9.96
N ARG A 35 -10.34 -8.70 8.94
CA ARG A 35 -10.79 -7.34 8.59
C ARG A 35 -11.47 -7.28 7.24
N ARG A 36 -11.90 -8.41 6.67
CA ARG A 36 -12.61 -8.44 5.38
C ARG A 36 -13.83 -7.51 5.36
N ASP A 37 -14.53 -7.40 6.49
CA ASP A 37 -15.67 -6.51 6.70
C ASP A 37 -15.33 -5.02 6.63
N ARG A 38 -14.04 -4.65 6.69
CA ARG A 38 -13.54 -3.28 6.53
C ARG A 38 -13.30 -2.88 5.08
N LEU A 39 -13.37 -3.83 4.13
CA LEU A 39 -13.24 -3.50 2.72
C LEU A 39 -14.49 -2.73 2.28
N GLU A 40 -14.28 -1.53 1.75
CA GLU A 40 -15.36 -0.67 1.28
C GLU A 40 -15.37 -0.64 -0.25
N ASP A 41 -16.54 -0.84 -0.86
CA ASP A 41 -16.70 -0.71 -2.31
C ASP A 41 -16.75 0.77 -2.70
N LYS A 42 -15.58 1.32 -3.00
CA LYS A 42 -15.39 2.72 -3.41
C LYS A 42 -14.81 2.77 -4.82
N ALA A 43 -15.30 3.71 -5.62
CA ALA A 43 -14.74 3.95 -6.95
C ALA A 43 -13.23 4.23 -6.86
N PHE A 44 -12.47 3.63 -7.78
CA PHE A 44 -11.00 3.72 -7.87
C PHE A 44 -10.24 3.12 -6.68
N TRP A 45 -10.90 2.29 -5.85
CA TRP A 45 -10.25 1.43 -4.88
C TRP A 45 -10.21 -0.02 -5.38
N GLY A 46 -9.03 -0.62 -5.39
CA GLY A 46 -8.87 -2.07 -5.48
C GLY A 46 -8.79 -2.65 -4.08
N ASN A 47 -9.63 -3.63 -3.78
CA ASN A 47 -9.72 -4.27 -2.48
C ASN A 47 -9.25 -5.71 -2.55
N GLU A 48 -8.53 -6.18 -1.54
CA GLU A 48 -8.16 -7.59 -1.47
C GLU A 48 -7.93 -8.07 -0.03
N VAL A 49 -8.18 -9.36 0.20
CA VAL A 49 -7.78 -10.04 1.44
C VAL A 49 -6.49 -10.82 1.18
N ILE A 50 -5.42 -10.47 1.91
CA ILE A 50 -4.12 -11.11 1.75
C ILE A 50 -3.72 -11.90 3.00
N SER A 51 -2.80 -12.86 2.83
CA SER A 51 -2.26 -13.63 3.95
C SER A 51 -1.25 -12.83 4.78
N GLY A 52 -1.02 -13.26 6.03
CA GLY A 52 0.05 -12.70 6.86
C GLY A 52 1.46 -12.96 6.31
N GLY A 53 1.64 -13.95 5.43
CA GLY A 53 2.89 -14.16 4.71
C GLY A 53 3.14 -13.09 3.65
N GLU A 54 2.12 -12.76 2.87
CA GLU A 54 2.16 -11.68 1.88
C GLU A 54 2.37 -10.32 2.54
N TYR A 55 1.64 -10.04 3.62
CA TYR A 55 1.80 -8.83 4.42
C TYR A 55 3.24 -8.64 4.92
N ARG A 56 3.87 -9.68 5.46
CA ARG A 56 5.28 -9.62 5.90
C ARG A 56 6.23 -9.32 4.75
N ARG A 57 6.00 -9.89 3.56
CA ARG A 57 6.82 -9.57 2.37
C ARG A 57 6.68 -8.11 1.94
N LEU A 58 5.49 -7.50 2.08
CA LEU A 58 5.34 -6.06 1.85
C LEU A 58 6.23 -5.25 2.80
N PHE A 59 6.32 -5.64 4.08
CA PHE A 59 7.24 -5.01 5.04
C PHE A 59 8.70 -5.22 4.68
N ASP A 60 9.09 -6.43 4.30
CA ASP A 60 10.46 -6.73 3.90
C ASP A 60 10.89 -5.84 2.73
N ILE A 61 9.98 -5.53 1.80
CA ILE A 61 10.23 -4.60 0.69
C ILE A 61 10.46 -3.17 1.19
N ILE A 62 9.66 -2.68 2.14
CA ILE A 62 9.87 -1.34 2.75
C ILE A 62 11.27 -1.26 3.34
N GLU A 63 11.66 -2.28 4.13
CA GLU A 63 12.97 -2.38 4.77
C GLU A 63 14.10 -2.46 3.73
N GLN A 64 13.95 -3.31 2.72
CA GLN A 64 14.91 -3.48 1.63
C GLN A 64 15.13 -2.18 0.83
N ARG A 65 14.08 -1.39 0.62
CA ARG A 65 14.13 -0.12 -0.10
C ARG A 65 14.63 1.04 0.78
N GLY A 66 14.91 0.79 2.06
CA GLY A 66 15.36 1.82 3.01
C GLY A 66 14.27 2.86 3.32
N LEU A 67 13.01 2.50 3.13
CA LEU A 67 11.87 3.39 3.38
C LEU A 67 11.56 3.43 4.88
N ALA A 68 11.28 4.63 5.40
CA ALA A 68 10.94 4.83 6.80
C ALA A 68 9.43 4.64 7.04
N ILE A 69 9.08 4.08 8.20
CA ILE A 69 7.71 4.06 8.70
C ILE A 69 7.60 5.08 9.83
N ASP A 70 6.83 6.12 9.60
CA ASP A 70 6.54 7.19 10.54
C ASP A 70 5.20 6.96 11.25
N LEU A 71 4.98 7.66 12.37
CA LEU A 71 3.68 7.69 13.06
C LEU A 71 2.76 8.81 12.58
N ARG A 72 3.29 9.73 11.75
CA ARG A 72 2.57 10.87 11.20
C ARG A 72 2.19 10.58 9.76
N SER A 73 0.95 10.92 9.38
CA SER A 73 0.50 10.81 7.99
C SER A 73 1.27 11.76 7.06
N HIS A 74 1.22 11.46 5.76
CA HIS A 74 1.87 12.23 4.70
C HIS A 74 0.84 12.89 3.76
N GLU A 75 -0.33 13.24 4.27
CA GLU A 75 -1.42 13.87 3.49
C GLU A 75 -1.03 15.22 2.88
N ASP A 76 0.00 15.86 3.45
CA ASP A 76 0.58 17.12 2.99
C ASP A 76 1.65 16.93 1.89
N ARG A 77 2.01 15.68 1.55
CA ARG A 77 3.05 15.37 0.55
C ARG A 77 2.41 14.98 -0.78
N PHE A 78 3.05 15.34 -1.88
CA PHE A 78 2.58 15.01 -3.23
C PHE A 78 3.10 13.64 -3.69
N GLY A 79 2.25 12.62 -3.73
CA GLY A 79 2.62 11.28 -4.18
C GLY A 79 1.81 10.16 -3.55
N TYR A 80 2.25 8.92 -3.78
CA TYR A 80 1.71 7.78 -3.04
C TYR A 80 2.31 7.70 -1.64
N SER A 81 1.46 7.29 -0.70
CA SER A 81 1.87 6.83 0.62
C SER A 81 1.19 5.49 0.90
N MET A 82 1.78 4.74 1.82
CA MET A 82 1.20 3.53 2.36
C MET A 82 0.90 3.74 3.83
N GLU A 83 -0.35 3.50 4.21
CA GLU A 83 -0.79 3.46 5.60
C GLU A 83 -0.91 2.00 6.03
N ILE A 84 -0.36 1.68 7.20
CA ILE A 84 -0.35 0.33 7.76
C ILE A 84 -0.98 0.39 9.14
N GLN A 85 -2.20 -0.12 9.23
CA GLN A 85 -2.99 -0.12 10.45
C GLN A 85 -3.08 -1.54 11.02
N THR A 86 -2.82 -1.66 12.31
CA THR A 86 -3.01 -2.88 13.12
C THR A 86 -4.02 -2.58 14.23
N SER A 87 -4.24 -3.48 15.18
CA SER A 87 -5.16 -3.23 16.30
C SER A 87 -4.61 -2.15 17.24
N ASP A 88 -3.29 -2.07 17.37
CA ASP A 88 -2.63 -1.26 18.40
C ASP A 88 -2.06 0.07 17.87
N ARG A 89 -1.91 0.20 16.55
CA ARG A 89 -1.17 1.31 15.93
C ARG A 89 -1.40 1.45 14.44
N THR A 90 -1.07 2.65 13.97
CA THR A 90 -0.96 2.99 12.56
C THR A 90 0.44 3.52 12.27
N GLY A 91 1.05 3.04 11.20
CA GLY A 91 2.29 3.58 10.63
C GLY A 91 2.06 4.07 9.19
N TYR A 92 2.90 4.99 8.74
CA TYR A 92 2.83 5.59 7.42
C TYR A 92 4.19 5.52 6.74
N CYS A 93 4.20 5.16 5.46
CA CYS A 93 5.40 5.07 4.65
C CYS A 93 5.19 5.88 3.38
N TYR A 94 5.95 6.95 3.19
CA TYR A 94 5.88 7.74 1.97
C TYR A 94 6.60 7.03 0.81
N LEU A 95 5.93 6.86 -0.34
CA LEU A 95 6.48 6.21 -1.53
C LEU A 95 6.83 7.22 -2.65
N GLY A 96 6.17 8.37 -2.68
CA GLY A 96 6.40 9.43 -3.68
C GLY A 96 5.71 9.19 -5.03
N LEU A 97 6.21 9.87 -6.06
CA LEU A 97 5.81 9.69 -7.45
C LEU A 97 7.06 9.80 -8.35
N THR A 98 7.84 8.73 -8.40
CA THR A 98 9.06 8.63 -9.22
C THR A 98 9.17 7.23 -9.82
N GLU A 99 10.19 7.01 -10.65
CA GLU A 99 10.55 5.66 -11.12
C GLU A 99 10.81 4.69 -9.95
N GLU A 100 11.37 5.17 -8.84
CA GLU A 100 11.55 4.35 -7.63
C GLU A 100 10.23 3.94 -6.99
N THR A 101 9.21 4.81 -7.03
CA THR A 101 7.85 4.48 -6.61
C THR A 101 7.31 3.34 -7.46
N LEU A 102 7.43 3.44 -8.80
CA LEU A 102 6.97 2.42 -9.72
C LEU A 102 7.63 1.07 -9.44
N GLN A 103 8.95 1.05 -9.30
CA GLN A 103 9.70 -0.16 -8.95
C GLN A 103 9.27 -0.75 -7.61
N THR A 104 9.06 0.10 -6.60
CA THR A 104 8.64 -0.34 -5.26
C THR A 104 7.24 -0.98 -5.29
N VAL A 105 6.28 -0.35 -5.97
CA VAL A 105 4.92 -0.89 -6.11
C VAL A 105 4.92 -2.18 -6.96
N ASN A 106 5.81 -2.28 -7.97
CA ASN A 106 5.96 -3.48 -8.77
C ASN A 106 6.48 -4.67 -7.93
N LEU A 107 7.48 -4.43 -7.08
CA LEU A 107 7.94 -5.44 -6.11
C LEU A 107 6.83 -5.85 -5.13
N MET A 108 6.06 -4.89 -4.63
CA MET A 108 4.94 -5.16 -3.72
C MET A 108 3.88 -6.04 -4.39
N ARG A 109 3.53 -5.76 -5.66
CA ARG A 109 2.64 -6.63 -6.44
C ARG A 109 3.19 -8.04 -6.55
N ASP A 110 4.46 -8.19 -6.92
CA ASP A 110 5.06 -9.50 -7.15
C ASP A 110 5.23 -10.33 -5.85
N ALA A 111 5.17 -9.67 -4.68
CA ALA A 111 5.13 -10.33 -3.38
C ALA A 111 3.76 -10.94 -3.02
N LEU A 112 2.69 -10.54 -3.72
CA LEU A 112 1.34 -11.07 -3.56
C LEU A 112 1.12 -12.29 -4.46
N ALA A 113 0.24 -13.20 -4.02
CA ALA A 113 -0.24 -14.29 -4.87
C ALA A 113 -0.93 -13.71 -6.12
N PRO A 114 -0.81 -14.36 -7.30
CA PRO A 114 -1.33 -13.81 -8.56
C PRO A 114 -2.78 -13.30 -8.51
N GLU A 115 -3.65 -14.04 -7.81
CA GLU A 115 -5.06 -13.70 -7.59
C GLU A 115 -5.26 -12.39 -6.80
N HIS A 116 -4.30 -12.00 -5.95
CA HIS A 116 -4.37 -10.82 -5.09
C HIS A 116 -3.71 -9.58 -5.69
N GLN A 117 -3.13 -9.68 -6.90
CA GLN A 117 -2.32 -8.61 -7.49
C GLN A 117 -3.13 -7.47 -8.09
N SER A 118 -4.42 -7.69 -8.35
CA SER A 118 -5.30 -6.76 -9.08
C SER A 118 -5.27 -5.31 -8.55
N PRO A 119 -5.35 -5.05 -7.23
CA PRO A 119 -5.31 -3.69 -6.70
C PRO A 119 -4.02 -2.92 -7.03
N LEU A 120 -2.86 -3.58 -6.88
CA LEU A 120 -1.57 -2.95 -7.15
C LEU A 120 -1.31 -2.83 -8.66
N GLN A 121 -1.80 -3.79 -9.45
CA GLN A 121 -1.73 -3.73 -10.91
C GLN A 121 -2.46 -2.50 -11.47
N ALA A 122 -3.63 -2.13 -10.91
CA ALA A 122 -4.37 -0.94 -11.33
C ALA A 122 -3.60 0.37 -11.05
N ILE A 123 -2.91 0.45 -9.90
CA ILE A 123 -2.02 1.56 -9.57
C ILE A 123 -0.88 1.66 -10.58
N LEU A 124 -0.19 0.54 -10.86
CA LEU A 124 0.93 0.48 -11.79
C LEU A 124 0.53 0.89 -13.21
N ALA A 125 -0.60 0.38 -13.70
CA ALA A 125 -1.11 0.74 -15.03
C ALA A 125 -1.35 2.26 -15.15
N ARG A 126 -1.79 2.90 -14.06
CA ARG A 126 -1.96 4.36 -14.04
C ARG A 126 -0.64 5.10 -14.01
N LEU A 127 0.33 4.63 -13.22
CA LEU A 127 1.65 5.23 -13.09
C LEU A 127 2.47 5.16 -14.39
N GLN A 128 2.42 4.03 -15.10
CA GLN A 128 3.10 3.85 -16.39
C GLN A 128 2.56 4.77 -17.50
N GLY A 129 1.31 5.22 -17.38
CA GLY A 129 0.72 6.21 -18.27
C GLY A 129 1.13 7.66 -17.99
N ILE A 130 1.99 7.89 -16.99
CA ILE A 130 2.52 9.21 -16.61
C ILE A 130 4.00 9.23 -16.98
N LYS A 131 4.47 10.35 -17.53
CA LYS A 131 5.90 10.56 -17.74
C LYS A 131 6.51 10.93 -16.38
N LEU A 132 7.10 9.94 -15.71
CA LEU A 132 7.79 10.07 -14.42
C LEU A 132 9.22 10.62 -14.58
#